data_AF-A0A511YE59-F1
#
_entry.id   AF-A0A511YE59-F1
#
_cell.length_a   1.000
_cell.length_b   1.000
_cell.length_c   1.000
_cell.angle_alpha   90.00
_cell.angle_beta   90.00
_cell.angle_gamma   90.00
#
_symmetry.space_group_name_H-M   'P 1'
#
loop_
_entity.id
_entity.type
_entity.pdbx_description
1 polymer ?
#
loop_
_entity_poly.entity_id
_entity_poly.type
_entity_poly.pdbx_seq_one_letter_code
_entity_poly.pdbx_strand_id
1 'polypeptide(L)'
;MKYILFLIGIISSGLFNAQEADNNLQGYFMTNSKETLYPYFAFDGNGKVDIAGYGKGDYFVKNDSVVVFPDKDIFIFKMSKNRLTGNSTWVKDTKWDLKKDSLAENNRKDDALAKKNAQLLYEYYRKTRAKSNDLDKLFDENAMTNYTKTIDDLCTRGLAKACMEKFGLMIMNDVGGMEAVLKNKLKKPKQNPEIIRLGQKIISMGEVEGHTVLGSYYYSLGDKTKAKKEWQTATDKGSTKAGLAQFEAEMNDAAK
;
A
#
# COMPACT_ATOMS: atom_id res chain seq x y z
N MET A 1 64.37 1.43 -29.58
CA MET A 1 63.70 2.02 -28.41
C MET A 1 62.46 2.74 -28.88
N LYS A 2 61.30 2.43 -28.26
CA LYS A 2 60.10 3.27 -28.03
C LYS A 2 59.53 3.94 -29.31
N TYR A 3 58.34 3.63 -29.80
CA TYR A 3 57.05 3.69 -29.12
C TYR A 3 56.03 2.85 -29.90
N ILE A 4 55.80 1.62 -29.46
CA ILE A 4 54.46 1.03 -29.50
C ILE A 4 54.04 1.06 -28.04
N LEU A 5 52.88 1.61 -27.71
CA LEU A 5 51.97 1.17 -26.64
C LEU A 5 50.93 2.26 -26.31
N PHE A 6 49.68 1.83 -26.40
CA PHE A 6 48.54 2.20 -25.55
C PHE A 6 47.79 3.50 -25.83
N LEU A 7 46.89 3.40 -26.81
CA LEU A 7 45.57 4.06 -26.77
C LEU A 7 44.52 3.00 -26.40
N ILE A 8 44.47 2.63 -25.12
CA ILE A 8 43.27 1.98 -24.56
C ILE A 8 42.33 3.12 -24.17
N GLY A 9 41.41 3.44 -25.08
CA GLY A 9 40.26 4.27 -24.75
C GLY A 9 39.45 3.55 -23.67
N ILE A 10 39.48 4.11 -22.47
CA ILE A 10 38.59 3.72 -21.38
C ILE A 10 37.18 4.10 -21.83
N ILE A 11 36.46 3.17 -22.44
CA ILE A 11 34.99 3.20 -22.48
C ILE A 11 34.57 2.88 -21.04
N SER A 12 34.62 3.88 -20.17
CA SER A 12 33.84 3.86 -18.94
C SER A 12 32.39 4.04 -19.37
N SER A 13 31.78 2.94 -19.80
CA SER A 13 30.34 2.77 -19.73
C SER A 13 29.97 2.93 -18.26
N GLY A 14 29.65 4.17 -17.89
CA GLY A 14 28.88 4.46 -16.70
C GLY A 14 27.58 3.70 -16.83
N LEU A 15 27.57 2.47 -16.31
CA LEU A 15 26.34 1.79 -15.95
C LEU A 15 25.70 2.71 -14.92
N PHE A 16 24.80 3.56 -15.39
CA PHE A 16 23.77 4.15 -14.54
C PHE A 16 22.98 2.97 -13.99
N ASN A 17 23.48 2.36 -12.91
CA ASN A 17 22.73 1.40 -12.13
C ASN A 17 21.53 2.18 -11.60
N ALA A 18 20.40 2.09 -12.30
CA ALA A 18 19.16 2.69 -11.85
C ALA A 18 18.81 2.02 -10.52
N GLN A 19 19.07 2.73 -9.41
CA GLN A 19 18.93 2.25 -8.03
C GLN A 19 17.64 1.45 -7.91
N GLU A 20 17.70 0.16 -7.56
CA GLU A 20 16.50 -0.66 -7.37
C GLU A 20 15.54 -0.04 -6.37
N ALA A 21 14.26 -0.39 -6.46
CA ALA A 21 13.31 0.07 -5.45
C ALA A 21 13.65 -0.58 -4.11
N ASP A 22 13.71 0.22 -3.05
CA ASP A 22 13.96 -0.23 -1.67
C ASP A 22 12.94 0.46 -0.75
N ASN A 23 12.91 0.07 0.51
CA ASN A 23 12.05 0.63 1.55
C ASN A 23 12.82 0.87 2.85
N ASN A 24 14.14 1.09 2.77
CA ASN A 24 15.00 1.33 3.93
C ASN A 24 14.87 2.72 4.57
N LEU A 25 14.07 3.63 4.00
CA LEU A 25 13.84 4.95 4.59
C LEU A 25 13.27 4.79 5.99
N GLN A 26 13.93 5.41 6.98
CA GLN A 26 13.54 5.33 8.38
C GLN A 26 13.57 6.72 8.99
N GLY A 27 12.64 6.99 9.90
CA GLY A 27 12.66 8.21 10.70
C GLY A 27 11.34 8.95 10.73
N TYR A 28 11.28 9.94 11.62
CA TYR A 28 10.15 10.86 11.74
C TYR A 28 10.45 12.11 10.92
N PHE A 29 9.62 12.37 9.92
CA PHE A 29 9.67 13.57 9.10
C PHE A 29 8.53 14.48 9.52
N MET A 30 8.85 15.66 10.04
CA MET A 30 7.86 16.59 10.59
C MET A 30 7.85 17.91 9.82
N THR A 31 6.71 18.58 9.82
CA THR A 31 6.58 19.94 9.30
C THR A 31 5.96 20.88 10.32
N ASN A 32 6.34 22.15 10.25
CA ASN A 32 5.70 23.23 11.02
C ASN A 32 4.65 23.99 10.19
N SER A 33 4.39 23.53 8.94
CA SER A 33 3.35 24.12 8.10
C SER A 33 1.98 23.91 8.75
N LYS A 34 1.21 25.00 8.88
CA LYS A 34 -0.19 24.97 9.34
C LYS A 34 -1.18 24.65 8.21
N GLU A 35 -0.71 24.61 6.97
CA GLU A 35 -1.55 24.45 5.78
C GLU A 35 -1.71 22.97 5.37
N THR A 36 -0.90 22.08 5.92
CA THR A 36 -1.02 20.64 5.66
C THR A 36 -1.89 19.95 6.70
N LEU A 37 -2.65 18.94 6.25
CA LEU A 37 -3.35 18.01 7.13
C LEU A 37 -2.39 16.96 7.73
N TYR A 38 -1.18 16.82 7.20
CA TYR A 38 -0.25 15.75 7.56
C TYR A 38 0.98 16.33 8.29
N PRO A 39 0.91 16.57 9.61
CA PRO A 39 2.02 17.16 10.37
C PRO A 39 3.28 16.29 10.39
N TYR A 40 3.16 14.97 10.21
CA TYR A 40 4.31 14.08 10.18
C TYR A 40 4.10 12.81 9.33
N PHE A 41 5.22 12.21 8.95
CA PHE A 41 5.32 10.85 8.42
C PHE A 41 6.39 10.09 9.22
N ALA A 42 6.07 8.89 9.71
CA ALA A 42 7.04 8.03 10.41
C ALA A 42 7.29 6.76 9.61
N PHE A 43 8.47 6.65 9.01
CA PHE A 43 8.86 5.50 8.19
C PHE A 43 9.61 4.47 9.04
N ASP A 44 9.26 3.19 8.89
CA ASP A 44 9.74 2.10 9.73
C ASP A 44 10.98 1.36 9.19
N GLY A 45 11.50 1.77 8.04
CA GLY A 45 12.63 1.10 7.38
C GLY A 45 12.27 -0.23 6.68
N ASN A 46 10.99 -0.61 6.68
CA ASN A 46 10.50 -1.90 6.19
C ASN A 46 9.24 -1.77 5.30
N GLY A 47 8.97 -0.58 4.78
CA GLY A 47 7.89 -0.35 3.82
C GLY A 47 6.55 0.02 4.43
N LYS A 48 6.47 0.26 5.75
CA LYS A 48 5.29 0.86 6.38
C LYS A 48 5.55 2.29 6.88
N VAL A 49 4.58 3.16 6.65
CA VAL A 49 4.63 4.56 7.11
C VAL A 49 3.38 4.90 7.90
N ASP A 50 3.56 5.49 9.08
CA ASP A 50 2.49 6.17 9.80
C ASP A 50 2.26 7.56 9.20
N ILE A 51 1.01 7.86 8.87
CA ILE A 51 0.57 9.07 8.20
C ILE A 51 -0.20 9.90 9.20
N ALA A 52 0.54 10.71 9.97
CA ALA A 52 0.01 11.60 10.98
C ALA A 52 -0.97 10.96 12.00
N GLY A 53 -0.87 9.66 12.26
CA GLY A 53 -1.78 8.92 13.13
C GLY A 53 -3.16 8.65 12.53
N TYR A 54 -3.44 9.13 11.31
CA TYR A 54 -4.70 8.85 10.60
C TYR A 54 -4.75 7.43 10.05
N GLY A 55 -3.58 6.82 9.82
CA GLY A 55 -3.49 5.47 9.31
C GLY A 55 -2.08 5.11 8.89
N LYS A 56 -1.93 3.86 8.46
CA LYS A 56 -0.66 3.33 7.94
C LYS A 56 -0.77 3.16 6.42
N GLY A 57 0.33 3.39 5.72
CA GLY A 57 0.47 3.16 4.28
C GLY A 57 1.66 2.27 3.96
N ASP A 58 1.66 1.72 2.75
CA ASP A 58 2.84 1.08 2.16
C ASP A 58 3.72 2.14 1.48
N TYR A 59 5.04 1.95 1.45
CA TYR A 59 5.92 2.82 0.67
C TYR A 59 7.09 2.09 0.02
N PHE A 60 7.61 2.71 -1.04
CA PHE A 60 8.92 2.41 -1.59
C PHE A 60 9.66 3.71 -1.93
N VAL A 61 10.97 3.58 -2.06
CA VAL A 61 11.91 4.59 -2.52
C VAL A 61 12.53 4.10 -3.82
N LYS A 62 12.53 4.96 -4.85
CA LYS A 62 13.22 4.74 -6.11
C LYS A 62 13.92 6.03 -6.50
N ASN A 63 15.24 6.00 -6.62
CA ASN A 63 16.07 7.19 -6.81
C ASN A 63 15.80 8.23 -5.70
N ASP A 64 15.52 9.48 -6.08
CA ASP A 64 15.17 10.60 -5.20
C ASP A 64 13.68 10.67 -4.84
N SER A 65 12.89 9.63 -5.14
CA SER A 65 11.44 9.68 -5.02
C SER A 65 10.94 8.66 -3.98
N VAL A 66 10.10 9.13 -3.06
CA VAL A 66 9.37 8.29 -2.10
C VAL A 66 7.92 8.26 -2.53
N VAL A 67 7.36 7.08 -2.68
CA VAL A 67 5.96 6.88 -3.06
C VAL A 67 5.28 6.16 -1.91
N VAL A 68 4.23 6.78 -1.37
CA VAL A 68 3.43 6.28 -0.26
C VAL A 68 2.01 6.01 -0.76
N PHE A 69 1.47 4.85 -0.40
CA PHE A 69 0.11 4.42 -0.70
C PHE A 69 -0.76 4.56 0.54
N PRO A 70 -1.43 5.72 0.74
CA PRO A 70 -2.55 5.80 1.66
C PRO A 70 -3.81 5.22 0.99
N ASP A 71 -4.93 5.27 1.71
CA ASP A 71 -6.19 4.64 1.29
C ASP A 71 -6.85 5.28 0.06
N LYS A 72 -6.56 6.55 -0.23
CA LYS A 72 -7.27 7.32 -1.27
C LYS A 72 -6.39 7.67 -2.47
N ASP A 73 -5.36 8.48 -2.27
CA ASP A 73 -4.53 9.00 -3.37
C ASP A 73 -3.04 8.96 -3.01
N ILE A 74 -2.21 8.60 -3.98
CA ILE A 74 -0.78 8.33 -3.76
C ILE A 74 -0.04 9.61 -3.38
N PHE A 75 0.72 9.56 -2.28
CA PHE A 75 1.62 10.64 -1.91
C PHE A 75 2.98 10.42 -2.56
N ILE A 76 3.47 11.42 -3.29
CA ILE A 76 4.77 11.39 -3.94
C ILE A 76 5.62 12.48 -3.33
N PHE A 77 6.80 12.12 -2.85
CA PHE A 77 7.78 13.07 -2.32
C PHE A 77 9.08 13.00 -3.11
N LYS A 78 9.73 14.16 -3.23
CA LYS A 78 11.14 14.29 -3.57
C LYS A 78 11.98 14.29 -2.31
N MET A 79 12.94 13.39 -2.23
CA MET A 79 13.82 13.19 -1.10
C MET A 79 15.17 13.85 -1.34
N SER A 80 15.63 14.62 -0.36
CA SER A 80 16.96 15.23 -0.35
C SER A 80 17.54 15.08 1.05
N LYS A 81 18.60 14.27 1.22
CA LYS A 81 19.25 13.89 2.50
C LYS A 81 18.28 13.73 3.70
N ASN A 82 17.92 14.84 4.35
CA ASN A 82 17.10 14.88 5.56
C ASN A 82 15.73 15.57 5.36
N ARG A 83 15.24 15.68 4.13
CA ARG A 83 14.00 16.39 3.80
C ARG A 83 13.20 15.66 2.74
N LEU A 84 11.89 15.57 2.96
CA LEU A 84 10.88 15.21 1.98
C LEU A 84 10.16 16.47 1.50
N THR A 85 10.04 16.65 0.19
CA THR A 85 9.25 17.73 -0.43
C THR A 85 8.11 17.11 -1.22
N GLY A 86 6.87 17.44 -0.91
CA GLY A 86 5.73 16.82 -1.57
C GLY A 86 5.54 17.29 -3.03
N ASN A 87 5.16 16.35 -3.88
CA ASN A 87 5.07 16.48 -5.33
C ASN A 87 3.77 15.85 -5.91
N SER A 88 2.80 15.51 -5.06
CA SER A 88 1.44 15.13 -5.46
C SER A 88 0.40 15.95 -4.70
N THR A 89 -0.84 15.97 -5.19
CA THR A 89 -1.91 16.91 -4.83
C THR A 89 -2.04 17.15 -3.33
N TRP A 90 -2.08 16.10 -2.53
CA TRP A 90 -2.35 16.17 -1.08
C TRP A 90 -1.16 16.60 -0.22
N VAL A 91 0.05 16.57 -0.78
CA VAL A 91 1.30 16.89 -0.07
C VAL A 91 2.09 18.00 -0.74
N LYS A 92 1.56 18.57 -1.83
CA LYS A 92 2.26 19.44 -2.76
C LYS A 92 2.92 20.62 -2.05
N ASP A 93 4.16 20.91 -2.41
CA ASP A 93 4.94 22.07 -1.99
C ASP A 93 5.22 22.18 -0.47
N THR A 94 4.74 21.23 0.33
CA THR A 94 5.05 21.12 1.76
C THR A 94 6.37 20.37 1.96
N LYS A 95 7.13 20.76 2.98
CA LYS A 95 8.43 20.21 3.34
C LYS A 95 8.36 19.57 4.72
N TRP A 96 8.85 18.34 4.82
CA TRP A 96 9.03 17.62 6.08
C TRP A 96 10.50 17.34 6.31
N ASP A 97 11.01 17.78 7.45
CA ASP A 97 12.40 17.61 7.86
C ASP A 97 12.54 16.43 8.82
N LEU A 98 13.62 15.66 8.66
CA LEU A 98 13.96 14.55 9.54
C LEU A 98 14.24 15.08 10.95
N LYS A 99 13.46 14.61 11.92
CA LYS A 99 13.68 14.85 13.35
C LYS A 99 14.80 13.93 13.83
N LYS A 100 16.03 14.44 13.87
CA LYS A 100 17.24 13.67 14.20
C LYS A 100 17.22 13.03 15.59
N ASP A 101 16.55 13.65 16.56
CA ASP A 101 16.47 13.16 17.94
C ASP A 101 15.33 12.15 18.15
N SER A 102 14.68 11.70 17.07
CA SER A 102 13.58 10.72 17.13
C SER A 102 14.09 9.32 16.83
N LEU A 103 13.82 8.37 17.72
CA LEU A 103 14.03 6.95 17.46
C LEU A 103 12.77 6.42 16.75
N ALA A 104 12.77 6.38 15.42
CA ALA A 104 11.82 5.52 14.70
C ALA A 104 12.26 4.08 14.88
N GLU A 105 11.35 3.20 15.30
CA GLU A 105 11.63 1.76 15.38
C GLU A 105 11.98 1.24 13.98
N ASN A 106 13.08 0.50 13.87
CA ASN A 106 13.44 -0.17 12.63
C ASN A 106 12.79 -1.56 12.61
N ASN A 107 11.80 -1.74 11.75
CA ASN A 107 11.06 -2.99 11.63
C ASN A 107 11.64 -3.94 10.58
N ARG A 108 12.78 -3.60 9.96
CA ARG A 108 13.42 -4.40 8.92
C ARG A 108 14.14 -5.59 9.55
N LYS A 109 13.45 -6.72 9.61
CA LYS A 109 14.00 -7.99 10.15
C LYS A 109 14.62 -8.89 9.09
N ASP A 110 14.17 -8.78 7.85
CA ASP A 110 14.65 -9.54 6.70
C ASP A 110 14.88 -8.59 5.51
N ASP A 111 16.16 -8.35 5.20
CA ASP A 111 16.56 -7.42 4.13
C ASP A 111 16.14 -7.88 2.73
N ALA A 112 16.21 -9.19 2.48
CA ALA A 112 15.87 -9.74 1.17
C ALA A 112 14.37 -9.66 0.92
N LEU A 113 13.56 -10.00 1.94
CA LEU A 113 12.12 -9.87 1.87
C LEU A 113 11.68 -8.40 1.75
N ALA A 114 12.31 -7.48 2.51
CA ALA A 114 12.01 -6.06 2.44
C ALA A 114 12.25 -5.48 1.03
N LYS A 115 13.42 -5.78 0.44
CA LYS A 115 13.75 -5.38 -0.94
C LYS A 115 12.78 -5.98 -1.96
N LYS A 116 12.48 -7.27 -1.85
CA LYS A 116 11.49 -7.93 -2.71
C LYS A 116 10.14 -7.23 -2.65
N ASN A 117 9.66 -6.89 -1.45
CA ASN A 117 8.39 -6.20 -1.26
C ASN A 117 8.40 -4.80 -1.89
N ALA A 118 9.48 -4.03 -1.71
CA ALA A 118 9.63 -2.71 -2.34
C ALA A 118 9.64 -2.79 -3.88
N GLN A 119 10.32 -3.80 -4.45
CA GLN A 119 10.33 -4.04 -5.89
C GLN A 119 8.94 -4.42 -6.42
N LEU A 120 8.22 -5.32 -5.74
CA LEU A 120 6.86 -5.69 -6.11
C LEU A 120 5.90 -4.50 -6.01
N LEU A 121 6.04 -3.66 -4.98
CA LEU A 121 5.23 -2.46 -4.81
C LEU A 121 5.52 -1.39 -5.88
N TYR A 122 6.78 -1.25 -6.30
CA TYR A 122 7.14 -0.42 -7.44
C TYR A 122 6.59 -0.95 -8.76
N GLU A 123 6.58 -2.27 -8.94
CA GLU A 123 5.98 -2.89 -10.12
C GLU A 123 4.47 -2.70 -10.14
N TYR A 124 3.81 -2.91 -8.99
CA TYR A 124 2.41 -2.56 -8.76
C TYR A 124 2.13 -1.13 -9.19
N TYR A 125 2.87 -0.17 -8.62
CA TYR A 125 2.76 1.25 -8.95
C TYR A 125 2.81 1.51 -10.46
N ARG A 126 3.78 0.91 -11.16
CA ARG A 126 3.95 1.13 -12.60
C ARG A 126 2.85 0.54 -13.44
N LYS A 127 2.33 -0.62 -13.06
CA LYS A 127 1.34 -1.36 -13.84
C LYS A 127 -0.09 -0.88 -13.55
N THR A 128 -0.37 -0.38 -12.35
CA THR A 128 -1.70 0.12 -11.98
C THR A 128 -1.87 1.62 -12.21
N ARG A 129 -0.78 2.41 -12.18
CA ARG A 129 -0.81 3.84 -12.51
C ARG A 129 -0.87 4.06 -14.02
N ALA A 130 -2.02 3.82 -14.62
CA ALA A 130 -2.24 4.16 -16.01
C ALA A 130 -2.56 5.66 -16.15
N LYS A 131 -1.81 6.36 -17.02
CA LYS A 131 -2.03 7.75 -17.44
C LYS A 131 -3.39 7.88 -18.16
N SER A 132 -4.49 8.13 -17.47
CA SER A 132 -5.76 8.72 -17.98
C SER A 132 -6.90 8.48 -16.97
N ASN A 133 -7.93 9.33 -17.00
CA ASN A 133 -9.11 9.33 -16.13
C ASN A 133 -9.60 7.93 -15.74
N ASP A 134 -9.68 7.70 -14.43
CA ASP A 134 -9.75 6.38 -13.77
C ASP A 134 -11.12 5.68 -13.91
N LEU A 135 -12.18 6.47 -14.14
CA LEU A 135 -13.55 5.95 -14.13
C LEU A 135 -13.90 5.17 -15.41
N ASP A 136 -13.45 5.66 -16.57
CA ASP A 136 -13.83 5.09 -17.88
C ASP A 136 -13.26 3.67 -18.06
N LYS A 137 -12.12 3.36 -17.44
CA LYS A 137 -11.51 2.02 -17.47
C LYS A 137 -12.25 0.99 -16.62
N LEU A 138 -13.02 1.41 -15.63
CA LEU A 138 -13.87 0.48 -14.85
C LEU A 138 -14.98 -0.13 -15.72
N PHE A 139 -15.30 0.51 -16.85
CA PHE A 139 -16.28 0.05 -17.84
C PHE A 139 -15.64 -0.60 -19.08
N ASP A 140 -14.30 -0.62 -19.17
CA ASP A 140 -13.57 -1.34 -20.21
C ASP A 140 -13.21 -2.75 -19.71
N GLU A 141 -13.88 -3.76 -20.26
CA GLU A 141 -13.69 -5.17 -19.88
C GLU A 141 -12.24 -5.66 -20.10
N ASN A 142 -11.57 -5.18 -21.15
CA ASN A 142 -10.18 -5.56 -21.43
C ASN A 142 -9.22 -4.91 -20.44
N ALA A 143 -9.45 -3.63 -20.13
CA ALA A 143 -8.68 -2.93 -19.10
C ALA A 143 -8.84 -3.60 -17.73
N MET A 144 -10.07 -3.94 -17.33
CA MET A 144 -10.36 -4.64 -16.07
C MET A 144 -9.80 -6.06 -16.03
N THR A 145 -9.82 -6.78 -17.16
CA THR A 145 -9.19 -8.11 -17.27
C THR A 145 -7.68 -8.02 -17.08
N ASN A 146 -7.02 -7.07 -17.74
CA ASN A 146 -5.58 -6.86 -17.62
C ASN A 146 -5.17 -6.38 -16.21
N TYR A 147 -6.00 -5.52 -15.61
CA TYR A 147 -5.84 -5.10 -14.22
C TYR A 147 -5.91 -6.30 -13.29
N THR A 148 -6.98 -7.10 -13.37
CA THR A 148 -7.18 -8.28 -12.52
C THR A 148 -6.04 -9.29 -12.66
N LYS A 149 -5.56 -9.54 -13.89
CA LYS A 149 -4.37 -10.39 -14.13
C LYS A 149 -3.10 -9.84 -13.46
N THR A 150 -2.90 -8.53 -13.53
CA THR A 150 -1.77 -7.86 -12.88
C THR A 150 -1.83 -8.02 -11.36
N ILE A 151 -3.00 -7.80 -10.77
CA ILE A 151 -3.22 -7.96 -9.33
C ILE A 151 -3.02 -9.42 -8.91
N ASP A 152 -3.49 -10.38 -9.70
CA ASP A 152 -3.34 -11.81 -9.43
C ASP A 152 -1.87 -12.26 -9.45
N ASP A 153 -1.10 -11.84 -10.46
CA ASP A 153 0.34 -12.12 -10.55
C ASP A 153 1.10 -11.57 -9.33
N LEU A 154 0.88 -10.31 -8.99
CA LEU A 154 1.57 -9.65 -7.87
C LEU A 154 1.20 -10.28 -6.53
N CYS A 155 -0.07 -10.64 -6.32
CA CYS A 155 -0.49 -11.36 -5.12
C CYS A 155 0.16 -12.76 -5.05
N THR A 156 0.26 -13.46 -6.18
CA THR A 156 0.91 -14.78 -6.26
C THR A 156 2.39 -14.68 -5.90
N ARG A 157 3.07 -13.63 -6.35
CA ARG A 157 4.49 -13.35 -6.04
C ARG A 157 4.74 -12.86 -4.62
N GLY A 158 3.68 -12.56 -3.87
CA GLY A 158 3.74 -12.24 -2.44
C GLY A 158 3.62 -10.76 -2.10
N LEU A 159 2.97 -9.95 -2.93
CA LEU A 159 2.64 -8.56 -2.56
C LEU A 159 1.31 -8.51 -1.78
N ALA A 160 1.36 -8.18 -0.49
CA ALA A 160 0.18 -8.12 0.37
C ALA A 160 -0.87 -7.13 -0.15
N LYS A 161 -0.44 -5.94 -0.60
CA LYS A 161 -1.31 -4.92 -1.20
C LYS A 161 -2.12 -5.44 -2.39
N ALA A 162 -1.49 -6.19 -3.30
CA ALA A 162 -2.20 -6.82 -4.42
C ALA A 162 -3.15 -7.92 -3.95
N CYS A 163 -2.79 -8.69 -2.91
CA CYS A 163 -3.72 -9.68 -2.34
C CYS A 163 -4.96 -9.03 -1.71
N MET A 164 -4.80 -7.89 -1.02
CA MET A 164 -5.91 -7.10 -0.48
C MET A 164 -6.85 -6.60 -1.59
N GLU A 165 -6.29 -6.13 -2.71
CA GLU A 165 -7.10 -5.72 -3.86
C GLU A 165 -7.80 -6.90 -4.53
N LYS A 166 -7.11 -8.04 -4.70
CA LYS A 166 -7.73 -9.28 -5.16
C LYS A 166 -8.89 -9.69 -4.26
N PHE A 167 -8.74 -9.56 -2.93
CA PHE A 167 -9.78 -9.87 -1.96
C PHE A 167 -11.03 -9.00 -2.18
N GLY A 168 -10.85 -7.69 -2.35
CA GLY A 168 -11.93 -6.77 -2.69
C GLY A 168 -12.62 -7.09 -4.03
N LEU A 169 -11.84 -7.42 -5.07
CA LEU A 169 -12.36 -7.82 -6.38
C LEU A 169 -13.20 -9.11 -6.29
N MET A 170 -12.77 -10.09 -5.50
CA MET A 170 -13.51 -11.33 -5.30
C MET A 170 -14.85 -11.09 -4.60
N ILE A 171 -14.87 -10.26 -3.55
CA ILE A 171 -16.12 -9.87 -2.88
C ILE A 171 -17.05 -9.14 -3.85
N MET A 172 -16.52 -8.17 -4.59
CA MET A 172 -17.28 -7.42 -5.59
C MET A 172 -17.99 -8.35 -6.58
N ASN A 173 -17.28 -9.35 -7.09
CA ASN A 173 -17.84 -10.34 -7.99
C ASN A 173 -18.94 -11.19 -7.31
N ASP A 174 -18.70 -11.63 -6.07
CA ASP A 174 -19.68 -12.41 -5.30
C ASP A 174 -20.98 -11.64 -5.02
N VAL A 175 -20.92 -10.31 -4.88
CA VAL A 175 -22.09 -9.46 -4.65
C VAL A 175 -22.75 -8.93 -5.94
N GLY A 176 -22.37 -9.45 -7.10
CA GLY A 176 -23.01 -9.13 -8.39
C GLY A 176 -22.18 -8.27 -9.34
N GLY A 177 -20.89 -8.08 -9.06
CA GLY A 177 -19.94 -7.36 -9.91
C GLY A 177 -20.04 -5.83 -9.79
N MET A 178 -19.22 -5.14 -10.58
CA MET A 178 -19.10 -3.68 -10.58
C MET A 178 -20.45 -2.98 -10.82
N GLU A 179 -21.28 -3.51 -11.73
CA GLU A 179 -22.59 -2.94 -12.03
C GLU A 179 -23.51 -2.94 -10.80
N ALA A 180 -23.52 -4.02 -10.02
CA ALA A 180 -24.32 -4.11 -8.81
C ALA A 180 -23.84 -3.12 -7.74
N VAL A 181 -22.52 -2.91 -7.63
CA VAL A 181 -21.92 -1.91 -6.73
C VAL A 181 -22.34 -0.50 -7.12
N LEU A 182 -22.20 -0.13 -8.40
CA LEU A 182 -22.54 1.21 -8.89
C LEU A 182 -24.03 1.53 -8.78
N LYS A 183 -24.90 0.53 -8.94
CA LYS A 183 -26.35 0.68 -8.82
C LYS A 183 -26.87 0.50 -7.39
N ASN A 184 -26.00 0.21 -6.43
CA ASN A 184 -26.36 -0.17 -5.06
C ASN A 184 -27.41 -1.31 -5.00
N LYS A 185 -27.27 -2.30 -5.90
CA LYS A 185 -28.14 -3.48 -6.02
C LYS A 185 -27.37 -4.76 -5.70
N LEU A 186 -26.72 -4.76 -4.54
CA LEU A 186 -25.82 -5.83 -4.11
C LEU A 186 -26.60 -7.13 -3.84
N LYS A 187 -26.05 -8.25 -4.32
CA LYS A 187 -26.52 -9.59 -3.93
C LYS A 187 -26.07 -9.87 -2.50
N LYS A 188 -26.88 -10.61 -1.74
CA LYS A 188 -26.48 -11.08 -0.42
C LYS A 188 -25.24 -11.98 -0.58
N PRO A 189 -24.11 -11.67 0.09
CA PRO A 189 -22.91 -12.46 -0.04
C PRO A 189 -23.15 -13.87 0.50
N LYS A 190 -22.53 -14.85 -0.16
CA LYS A 190 -22.46 -16.22 0.31
C LYS A 190 -21.04 -16.50 0.77
N GLN A 191 -20.90 -17.45 1.69
CA GLN A 191 -19.59 -17.87 2.14
C GLN A 191 -18.80 -18.45 0.96
N ASN A 192 -17.62 -17.91 0.74
CA ASN A 192 -16.67 -18.30 -0.29
C ASN A 192 -15.36 -18.71 0.39
N PRO A 193 -15.02 -20.02 0.43
CA PRO A 193 -13.80 -20.50 1.06
C PRO A 193 -12.52 -19.87 0.48
N GLU A 194 -12.52 -19.51 -0.81
CA GLU A 194 -11.35 -18.90 -1.44
C GLU A 194 -11.10 -17.47 -0.95
N ILE A 195 -12.15 -16.71 -0.67
CA ILE A 195 -12.02 -15.37 -0.06
C ILE A 195 -11.45 -15.50 1.34
N ILE A 196 -11.95 -16.44 2.15
CA ILE A 196 -11.43 -16.69 3.51
C ILE A 196 -9.95 -17.09 3.45
N ARG A 197 -9.59 -18.02 2.56
CA ARG A 197 -8.21 -18.47 2.37
C ARG A 197 -7.29 -17.32 1.95
N LEU A 198 -7.76 -16.43 1.09
CA LEU A 198 -7.01 -15.24 0.69
C LEU A 198 -6.82 -14.26 1.86
N GLY A 199 -7.84 -14.03 2.67
CA GLY A 199 -7.73 -13.24 3.91
C GLY A 199 -6.68 -13.81 4.87
N GLN A 200 -6.72 -15.12 5.10
CA GLN A 200 -5.73 -15.83 5.92
C GLN A 200 -4.31 -15.73 5.33
N LYS A 201 -4.17 -15.84 4.00
CA LYS A 201 -2.88 -15.64 3.32
C LYS A 201 -2.34 -14.24 3.59
N ILE A 202 -3.16 -13.20 3.46
CA ILE A 202 -2.74 -11.81 3.73
C ILE A 202 -2.24 -11.66 5.17
N ILE A 203 -2.99 -12.19 6.15
CA ILE A 203 -2.57 -12.19 7.56
C ILE A 203 -1.23 -12.91 7.75
N SER A 204 -1.03 -14.06 7.11
CA SER A 204 0.22 -14.82 7.19
C SER A 204 1.44 -14.09 6.60
N MET A 205 1.19 -13.11 5.71
CA MET A 205 2.24 -12.25 5.13
C MET A 205 2.61 -11.08 6.07
N GLY A 206 2.03 -11.02 7.27
CA GLY A 206 2.27 -9.96 8.24
C GLY A 206 1.45 -8.68 8.00
N GLU A 207 0.49 -8.71 7.08
CA GLU A 207 -0.38 -7.57 6.81
C GLU A 207 -1.53 -7.52 7.81
N VAL A 208 -1.46 -6.56 8.74
CA VAL A 208 -2.46 -6.38 9.81
C VAL A 208 -3.84 -6.13 9.22
N GLU A 209 -3.94 -5.38 8.12
CA GLU A 209 -5.22 -5.08 7.48
C GLU A 209 -5.91 -6.31 6.87
N GLY A 210 -5.21 -7.45 6.77
CA GLY A 210 -5.82 -8.74 6.43
C GLY A 210 -6.91 -9.14 7.44
N HIS A 211 -6.70 -8.87 8.73
CA HIS A 211 -7.72 -9.06 9.77
C HIS A 211 -8.91 -8.12 9.54
N THR A 212 -8.66 -6.85 9.20
CA THR A 212 -9.70 -5.85 8.94
C THR A 212 -10.65 -6.30 7.84
N VAL A 213 -10.13 -6.69 6.68
CA VAL A 213 -10.97 -7.09 5.53
C VAL A 213 -11.65 -8.44 5.75
N LEU A 214 -10.99 -9.38 6.44
CA LEU A 214 -11.60 -10.67 6.77
C LEU A 214 -12.74 -10.50 7.78
N GLY A 215 -12.56 -9.62 8.78
CA GLY A 215 -13.60 -9.25 9.73
C GLY A 215 -14.82 -8.64 9.03
N SER A 216 -14.60 -7.67 8.12
CA SER A 216 -15.67 -7.06 7.33
C SER A 216 -16.39 -8.07 6.43
N TYR A 217 -15.66 -9.04 5.86
CA TYR A 217 -16.27 -10.11 5.11
C TYR A 217 -17.16 -11.01 5.99
N TYR A 218 -16.69 -11.45 7.16
CA TYR A 218 -17.51 -12.22 8.09
C TYR A 218 -18.75 -11.46 8.55
N TYR A 219 -18.62 -10.16 8.81
CA TYR A 219 -19.75 -9.31 9.17
C TYR A 219 -20.79 -9.26 8.04
N SER A 220 -20.35 -9.14 6.78
CA SER A 220 -21.24 -9.16 5.62
C SER A 220 -22.00 -10.48 5.45
N LEU A 221 -21.42 -11.59 5.94
CA LEU A 221 -22.06 -12.91 5.98
C LEU A 221 -23.00 -13.09 7.19
N GLY A 222 -23.00 -12.15 8.13
CA GLY A 222 -23.76 -12.20 9.39
C GLY A 222 -23.04 -12.91 10.54
N ASP A 223 -21.79 -13.34 10.36
CA ASP A 223 -20.97 -13.97 11.41
C ASP A 223 -20.28 -12.89 12.27
N LYS A 224 -21.08 -12.22 13.10
CA LYS A 224 -20.62 -11.10 13.94
C LYS A 224 -19.54 -11.52 14.95
N THR A 225 -19.57 -12.76 15.42
CA THR A 225 -18.60 -13.28 16.38
C THR A 225 -17.21 -13.37 15.75
N LYS A 226 -17.10 -13.94 14.53
CA LYS A 226 -15.82 -13.95 13.82
C LYS A 226 -15.38 -12.55 13.42
N ALA A 227 -16.29 -11.70 12.96
CA ALA A 227 -15.98 -10.33 12.60
C ALA A 227 -15.30 -9.56 13.73
N LYS A 228 -15.91 -9.54 14.92
CA LYS A 228 -15.37 -8.86 16.11
C LYS A 228 -14.02 -9.40 16.53
N LYS A 229 -13.82 -10.72 16.45
CA LYS A 229 -12.53 -11.35 16.78
C LYS A 229 -11.40 -10.86 15.86
N GLU A 230 -11.66 -10.82 14.55
CA GLU A 230 -10.66 -10.35 13.59
C GLU A 230 -10.36 -8.86 13.78
N TRP A 231 -11.40 -8.02 13.92
CA TRP A 231 -11.21 -6.59 14.15
C TRP A 231 -10.45 -6.29 15.45
N GLN A 232 -10.79 -6.94 16.57
CA GLN A 232 -10.06 -6.78 17.83
C GLN A 232 -8.59 -7.15 17.66
N THR A 233 -8.30 -8.25 16.96
CA THR A 233 -6.92 -8.68 16.70
C THR A 233 -6.13 -7.64 15.88
N ALA A 234 -6.78 -6.97 14.92
CA ALA A 234 -6.15 -5.90 14.15
C ALA A 234 -5.98 -4.61 14.99
N THR A 235 -6.96 -4.26 15.82
CA THR A 235 -6.90 -3.10 16.72
C THR A 235 -5.79 -3.25 17.76
N ASP A 236 -5.63 -4.45 18.34
CA ASP A 236 -4.54 -4.76 19.28
C ASP A 236 -3.16 -4.62 18.62
N LYS A 237 -3.08 -4.76 17.30
CA LYS A 237 -1.89 -4.54 16.47
C LYS A 237 -1.78 -3.09 15.91
N GLY A 238 -2.65 -2.20 16.37
CA GLY A 238 -2.64 -0.78 16.02
C GLY A 238 -3.28 -0.44 14.67
N SER A 239 -4.26 -1.21 14.20
CA SER A 239 -5.09 -0.82 13.07
C SER A 239 -6.23 0.10 13.52
N THR A 240 -6.14 1.37 13.14
CA THR A 240 -7.25 2.33 13.30
C THR A 240 -8.45 1.95 12.43
N LYS A 241 -8.22 1.34 11.26
CA LYS A 241 -9.28 0.97 10.32
C LYS A 241 -10.17 -0.14 10.87
N ALA A 242 -9.60 -1.13 11.55
CA ALA A 242 -10.39 -2.16 12.22
C ALA A 242 -11.28 -1.57 13.33
N GLY A 243 -10.75 -0.61 14.10
CA GLY A 243 -11.54 0.09 15.13
C GLY A 243 -12.72 0.87 14.53
N LEU A 244 -12.49 1.58 13.42
CA LEU A 244 -13.55 2.26 12.68
C LEU A 244 -14.58 1.29 12.10
N ALA A 245 -14.15 0.20 11.47
CA ALA A 245 -15.04 -0.80 10.91
C ALA A 245 -15.93 -1.46 11.98
N GLN A 246 -15.36 -1.76 13.16
CA GLN A 246 -16.11 -2.28 14.29
C GLN A 246 -17.14 -1.24 14.81
N PHE A 247 -16.72 0.01 14.97
CA PHE A 247 -17.62 1.08 15.42
C PHE A 247 -18.78 1.30 14.45
N GLU A 248 -18.52 1.36 13.15
CA GLU A 248 -19.54 1.48 12.10
C GLU A 248 -20.51 0.30 12.12
N ALA A 249 -20.02 -0.93 12.33
CA ALA A 249 -20.85 -2.12 12.44
C ALA A 249 -21.78 -2.05 13.66
N GLU A 250 -21.27 -1.63 14.81
CA GLU A 250 -22.04 -1.50 16.05
C GLU A 250 -23.12 -0.41 15.95
N MET A 251 -22.82 0.73 15.33
CA MET A 251 -23.81 1.77 15.04
C MET A 251 -24.93 1.27 14.12
N ASN A 252 -24.57 0.56 13.05
CA ASN A 252 -25.54 0.01 12.10
C ASN A 252 -26.44 -1.07 12.70
N ASP A 253 -25.92 -1.83 13.66
CA ASP A 253 -26.69 -2.81 14.41
C ASP A 253 -27.64 -2.17 15.42
N ALA A 254 -27.23 -1.08 16.06
CA ALA A 254 -28.08 -0.35 17.01
C ALA A 254 -29.21 0.42 16.34
N ALA A 255 -29.08 0.75 15.05
CA ALA A 255 -30.10 1.44 14.27
C ALA A 255 -31.20 0.51 13.69
N LYS A 256 -31.13 -0.80 13.95
CA LYS A 256 -32.09 -1.81 13.48
C LYS A 256 -32.92 -2.35 14.63
#